data_AF-A0A2E6AJQ0-F1
#
_entry.id   AF-A0A2E6AJQ0-F1
#
_cell.length_a   1.000
_cell.length_b   1.000
_cell.length_c   1.000
_cell.angle_alpha   90.00
_cell.angle_beta   90.00
_cell.angle_gamma   90.00
#
_symmetry.space_group_name_H-M   'P 1'
#
loop_
_entity.id
_entity.type
_entity.pdbx_description
1 polymer ?
#
loop_
_entity_poly.entity_id
_entity_poly.type
_entity_poly.pdbx_seq_one_letter_code
_entity_poly.pdbx_strand_id
1 'polypeptide(L)'
;MGQDLALKTRQGLVTARSPQKIHDRLNLPDADEGIDLIAQTDTGEYWTIQSKYTSDENASLTRAELSTFTDLAFGICRQIRLGLVCPPTNRISYKLQLYENRLSFVQGDTWRSLDEGFFRNVRSRLRGKSNRIKPLRHRPHQKQAIKNVISHFLDERNSRGKLV
;
A
#
# COMPACT_ATOMS: atom_id res chain seq x y z
N MET A 1 25.74 -10.80 7.92
CA MET A 1 24.84 -10.48 9.05
C MET A 1 23.86 -9.39 8.57
N GLY A 2 22.86 -9.78 7.78
CA GLY A 2 21.85 -8.86 7.24
C GLY A 2 20.65 -8.85 8.16
N GLN A 3 20.32 -7.69 8.73
CA GLN A 3 19.12 -7.54 9.55
C GLN A 3 17.91 -7.43 8.61
N ASP A 4 17.10 -8.49 8.61
CA ASP A 4 15.87 -8.60 7.81
C ASP A 4 14.82 -7.56 8.27
N LEU A 5 14.48 -6.65 7.37
CA LEU A 5 13.45 -5.64 7.54
C LEU A 5 12.04 -6.19 7.24
N ALA A 6 11.65 -7.29 7.88
CA ALA A 6 10.25 -7.73 7.80
C ALA A 6 9.40 -6.84 8.73
N LEU A 7 8.74 -5.82 8.16
CA LEU A 7 7.73 -5.02 8.85
C LEU A 7 6.52 -5.90 9.20
N LYS A 8 6.59 -6.62 10.33
CA LYS A 8 5.44 -7.26 10.97
C LYS A 8 4.49 -6.18 11.49
N THR A 9 3.48 -5.84 10.69
CA THR A 9 2.17 -5.39 11.20
C THR A 9 1.43 -6.62 11.76
N ARG A 10 0.39 -6.40 12.58
CA ARG A 10 -0.26 -7.45 13.39
C ARG A 10 -0.83 -8.65 12.60
N GLN A 11 -0.83 -8.62 11.26
CA GLN A 11 -1.17 -9.74 10.37
C GLN A 11 -0.23 -9.86 9.15
N GLY A 12 1.08 -9.71 9.39
CA GLY A 12 2.15 -10.37 8.60
C GLY A 12 2.31 -9.98 7.12
N LEU A 13 3.30 -9.14 6.83
CA LEU A 13 3.94 -9.14 5.51
C LEU A 13 4.68 -10.48 5.31
N VAL A 14 4.52 -11.07 4.12
CA VAL A 14 5.06 -12.36 3.69
C VAL A 14 6.10 -12.06 2.60
N THR A 15 7.38 -12.28 2.87
CA THR A 15 8.47 -12.15 1.89
C THR A 15 8.77 -13.51 1.24
N ALA A 16 9.68 -13.60 0.26
CA ALA A 16 10.13 -14.88 -0.32
C ALA A 16 10.59 -15.94 0.70
N ARG A 17 10.84 -15.57 1.97
CA ARG A 17 11.17 -16.48 3.09
C ARG A 17 9.97 -16.80 3.99
N SER A 18 8.78 -16.84 3.42
CA SER A 18 7.56 -17.13 4.15
C SER A 18 7.35 -18.63 4.38
N PRO A 19 6.48 -19.03 5.33
CA PRO A 19 6.23 -20.44 5.58
C PRO A 19 5.79 -21.16 4.30
N GLN A 20 6.38 -22.33 4.03
CA GLN A 20 6.11 -23.15 2.83
C GLN A 20 4.61 -23.32 2.55
N LYS A 21 3.80 -23.46 3.60
CA LYS A 21 2.33 -23.56 3.50
C LYS A 21 1.68 -22.38 2.76
N ILE A 22 2.20 -21.16 2.90
CA ILE A 22 1.69 -19.99 2.19
C ILE A 22 2.12 -20.05 0.72
N HIS A 23 3.36 -20.47 0.48
CA HIS A 23 3.94 -20.62 -0.84
C HIS A 23 3.15 -21.62 -1.68
N ASP A 24 2.93 -22.83 -1.14
CA ASP A 24 2.14 -23.88 -1.78
C ASP A 24 0.68 -23.45 -2.02
N ARG A 25 0.07 -22.78 -1.04
CA ARG A 25 -1.33 -22.35 -1.13
C ARG A 25 -1.54 -21.30 -2.22
N LEU A 26 -0.62 -20.34 -2.31
CA LEU A 26 -0.68 -19.25 -3.28
C LEU A 26 -0.04 -19.60 -4.61
N ASN A 27 0.60 -20.78 -4.74
CA ASN A 27 1.36 -21.18 -5.92
C ASN A 27 2.40 -20.10 -6.30
N LEU A 28 3.14 -19.61 -5.30
CA LEU A 28 4.18 -18.61 -5.53
C LEU A 28 5.35 -19.24 -6.30
N PRO A 29 6.07 -18.46 -7.12
CA PRO A 29 7.31 -18.94 -7.73
C PRO A 29 8.40 -19.12 -6.64
N ASP A 30 9.23 -20.14 -6.82
CA ASP A 30 10.39 -20.40 -5.93
C ASP A 30 11.48 -19.35 -6.11
N ALA A 31 11.59 -18.78 -7.31
CA ALA A 31 12.55 -17.74 -7.65
C ALA A 31 11.92 -16.34 -7.53
N ASP A 32 12.77 -15.34 -7.25
CA ASP A 32 12.37 -13.94 -7.28
C ASP A 32 12.25 -13.47 -8.75
N GLU A 33 11.06 -13.68 -9.31
CA GLU A 33 10.73 -13.36 -10.70
C GLU A 33 9.90 -12.07 -10.82
N GLY A 34 9.85 -11.27 -9.75
CA GLY A 34 9.24 -9.93 -9.77
C GLY A 34 8.14 -9.69 -8.74
N ILE A 35 7.85 -10.64 -7.84
CA ILE A 35 7.01 -10.40 -6.65
C ILE A 35 7.94 -10.21 -5.45
N ASP A 36 8.11 -8.95 -5.03
CA ASP A 36 8.98 -8.63 -3.90
C ASP A 36 8.33 -8.99 -2.55
N LEU A 37 7.03 -8.69 -2.42
CA LEU A 37 6.29 -8.86 -1.16
C LEU A 37 4.88 -9.39 -1.41
N ILE A 38 4.36 -10.10 -0.41
CA ILE A 38 2.97 -10.51 -0.30
C ILE A 38 2.38 -9.89 0.98
N ALA A 39 1.16 -9.38 0.88
CA ALA A 39 0.38 -8.96 2.05
C ALA A 39 -0.93 -9.74 2.12
N GLN A 40 -1.33 -10.12 3.33
CA GLN A 40 -2.68 -10.63 3.59
C GLN A 40 -3.54 -9.48 4.13
N THR A 41 -4.74 -9.33 3.60
CA THR A 41 -5.74 -8.39 4.15
C THR A 41 -6.38 -8.97 5.41
N ASP A 42 -7.06 -8.11 6.18
CA ASP A 42 -7.88 -8.53 7.32
C ASP A 42 -9.09 -9.39 6.89
N THR A 43 -9.56 -9.24 5.66
CA THR A 43 -10.57 -10.08 5.00
C THR A 43 -10.03 -11.44 4.52
N GLY A 44 -8.72 -11.66 4.61
CA GLY A 44 -8.07 -12.92 4.23
C GLY A 44 -7.64 -13.04 2.76
N GLU A 45 -7.81 -11.98 1.97
CA GLU A 45 -7.35 -11.89 0.58
C GLU A 45 -5.84 -11.61 0.52
N TYR A 46 -5.21 -11.91 -0.63
CA TYR A 46 -3.78 -11.69 -0.81
C TYR A 46 -3.48 -10.62 -1.85
N TRP A 47 -2.50 -9.80 -1.55
CA TRP A 47 -1.95 -8.78 -2.45
C TRP A 47 -0.51 -9.13 -2.79
N THR A 48 -0.19 -9.13 -4.08
CA THR A 48 1.21 -9.15 -4.55
C THR A 48 1.70 -7.72 -4.64
N ILE A 49 2.96 -7.47 -4.28
CA ILE A 49 3.55 -6.13 -4.27
C ILE A 49 4.88 -6.19 -5.01
N GLN A 50 5.04 -5.30 -5.98
CA GLN A 50 6.31 -5.09 -6.67
C GLN A 50 6.85 -3.68 -6.39
N SER A 51 8.11 -3.61 -5.95
CA SER A 51 8.91 -2.40 -5.87
C SER A 51 9.66 -2.22 -7.18
N LYS A 52 9.31 -1.21 -7.96
CA LYS A 52 9.95 -0.95 -9.26
C LYS A 52 10.87 0.26 -9.12
N TYR A 53 12.16 0.09 -9.35
CA TYR A 53 13.09 1.22 -9.48
C TYR A 53 13.32 1.55 -10.95
N THR A 54 13.33 2.85 -11.28
CA THR A 54 13.77 3.38 -12.57
C THR A 54 14.56 4.65 -12.33
N SER A 55 15.59 4.89 -13.13
CA SER A 55 16.41 6.10 -13.06
C SER A 55 15.75 7.32 -13.69
N ASP A 56 14.83 7.11 -14.64
CA ASP A 56 14.08 8.20 -15.28
C ASP A 56 12.67 8.30 -14.67
N GLU A 57 12.49 9.24 -13.75
CA GLU A 57 11.20 9.52 -13.13
C GLU A 57 10.18 10.17 -14.09
N ASN A 58 10.63 10.66 -15.25
CA ASN A 58 9.76 11.22 -16.29
C ASN A 58 9.27 10.16 -17.28
N ALA A 59 9.87 8.97 -17.27
CA ALA A 59 9.39 7.85 -18.05
C ALA A 59 8.03 7.37 -17.53
N SER A 60 7.20 6.89 -18.46
CA SER A 60 5.94 6.26 -18.10
C SER A 60 6.14 4.78 -17.83
N LEU A 61 5.62 4.29 -16.72
CA LEU A 61 5.58 2.85 -16.45
C LEU A 61 4.67 2.15 -17.46
N THR A 62 5.21 1.15 -18.14
CA THR A 62 4.55 0.44 -19.24
C THR A 62 4.08 -0.96 -18.86
N ARG A 63 3.18 -1.52 -19.67
CA ARG A 63 2.75 -2.93 -19.54
C ARG A 63 3.90 -3.91 -19.77
N ALA A 64 4.85 -3.59 -20.66
CA ALA A 64 5.99 -4.45 -20.93
C ALA A 64 6.85 -4.63 -19.66
N GLU A 65 7.10 -3.53 -18.95
CA GLU A 65 7.90 -3.53 -17.72
C GLU A 65 7.26 -4.27 -16.54
N LEU A 66 5.94 -4.45 -16.58
CA LEU A 66 5.15 -5.15 -15.56
C LEU A 66 4.66 -6.53 -16.01
N SER A 67 4.96 -6.96 -17.23
CA SER A 67 4.42 -8.19 -17.82
C SER A 67 4.64 -9.40 -16.91
N THR A 68 5.90 -9.67 -16.54
CA THR A 68 6.25 -10.76 -15.63
C THR A 68 5.49 -10.68 -14.30
N PHE A 69 5.42 -9.50 -13.70
CA PHE A 69 4.69 -9.32 -12.44
C PHE A 69 3.20 -9.61 -12.58
N THR A 70 2.56 -9.09 -13.63
CA THR A 70 1.12 -9.30 -13.85
C THR A 70 0.81 -10.74 -14.22
N ASP A 71 1.68 -11.41 -14.97
CA ASP A 71 1.53 -12.80 -15.36
C ASP A 71 1.67 -13.71 -14.14
N LEU A 72 2.66 -13.45 -13.27
CA LEU A 72 2.82 -14.15 -12.00
C LEU A 72 1.62 -13.89 -11.07
N ALA A 73 1.26 -12.63 -10.86
CA ALA A 73 0.22 -12.24 -9.90
C ALA A 73 -1.17 -12.76 -10.29
N PHE A 74 -1.52 -12.73 -11.58
CA PHE A 74 -2.89 -12.98 -12.04
C PHE A 74 -3.05 -14.23 -12.89
N GLY A 75 -1.97 -14.79 -13.44
CA GLY A 75 -1.97 -16.00 -14.25
C GLY A 75 -1.47 -17.25 -13.51
N ILE A 76 -0.44 -17.10 -12.67
CA ILE A 76 0.22 -18.24 -11.99
C ILE A 76 -0.21 -18.35 -10.52
N CYS A 77 -0.17 -17.24 -9.78
CA CYS A 77 -0.49 -17.22 -8.36
C CYS A 77 -2.01 -17.34 -8.15
N ARG A 78 -2.38 -17.93 -7.00
CA ARG A 78 -3.76 -18.17 -6.61
C ARG A 78 -4.18 -17.21 -5.51
N GLN A 79 -5.47 -16.89 -5.46
CA GLN A 79 -6.09 -16.06 -4.42
C GLN A 79 -5.53 -14.63 -4.32
N ILE A 80 -4.87 -14.16 -5.39
CA ILE A 80 -4.38 -12.78 -5.49
C ILE A 80 -5.53 -11.87 -5.93
N ARG A 81 -5.94 -11.01 -5.00
CA ARG A 81 -7.00 -10.02 -5.21
C ARG A 81 -6.48 -8.75 -5.88
N LEU A 82 -5.26 -8.34 -5.54
CA LEU A 82 -4.65 -7.10 -5.99
C LEU A 82 -3.16 -7.27 -6.25
N GLY A 83 -2.67 -6.71 -7.35
CA GLY A 83 -1.27 -6.38 -7.54
C GLY A 83 -1.04 -4.91 -7.21
N LEU A 84 -0.10 -4.61 -6.32
CA LEU A 84 0.30 -3.26 -5.96
C LEU A 84 1.70 -2.98 -6.50
N VAL A 85 1.85 -1.95 -7.32
CA VAL A 85 3.15 -1.56 -7.87
C VAL A 85 3.59 -0.24 -7.27
N CYS A 86 4.85 -0.19 -6.86
CA CYS A 86 5.47 0.93 -6.17
C CYS A 86 6.58 1.55 -7.05
N PRO A 87 6.25 2.33 -8.10
CA PRO A 87 7.24 3.02 -8.92
C PRO A 87 7.62 4.41 -8.35
N PRO A 88 8.80 4.96 -8.69
CA PRO A 88 9.16 6.34 -8.38
C PRO A 88 8.49 7.37 -9.31
N THR A 89 7.97 6.95 -10.46
CA THR A 89 7.27 7.81 -11.43
C THR A 89 5.79 7.99 -11.08
N ASN A 90 5.22 9.12 -11.50
CA ASN A 90 3.77 9.37 -11.47
C ASN A 90 3.10 9.04 -12.81
N ARG A 91 3.88 8.81 -13.86
CA ARG A 91 3.36 8.57 -15.20
C ARG A 91 3.14 7.08 -15.40
N ILE A 92 1.89 6.71 -15.65
CA ILE A 92 1.48 5.33 -15.88
C ILE A 92 0.81 5.25 -17.25
N SER A 93 1.22 4.27 -18.06
CA SER A 93 0.58 4.03 -19.35
C SER A 93 -0.89 3.69 -19.19
N TYR A 94 -1.77 4.27 -20.02
CA TYR A 94 -3.20 3.94 -20.06
C TYR A 94 -3.45 2.44 -20.27
N LYS A 95 -2.51 1.71 -20.89
CA LYS A 95 -2.61 0.26 -21.09
C LYS A 95 -2.67 -0.52 -19.77
N LEU A 96 -2.16 0.06 -18.67
CA LEU A 96 -2.24 -0.53 -17.34
C LEU A 96 -3.60 -0.31 -16.67
N GLN A 97 -4.45 0.57 -17.20
CA GLN A 97 -5.84 0.73 -16.73
C GLN A 97 -6.72 -0.46 -17.13
N LEU A 98 -6.29 -1.27 -18.11
CA LEU A 98 -6.99 -2.50 -18.52
C LEU A 98 -7.05 -3.57 -17.41
N TYR A 99 -6.24 -3.44 -16.36
CA TYR A 99 -6.29 -4.32 -15.19
C TYR A 99 -7.33 -3.86 -14.14
N GLU A 100 -8.04 -2.75 -14.40
CA GLU A 100 -9.13 -2.23 -13.57
C GLU A 100 -8.79 -2.24 -12.07
N ASN A 101 -9.60 -2.90 -11.25
CA ASN A 101 -9.47 -2.98 -9.80
C ASN A 101 -8.51 -4.10 -9.33
N ARG A 102 -7.78 -4.73 -10.25
CA ARG A 102 -6.79 -5.78 -9.93
C ARG A 102 -5.38 -5.22 -9.84
N LEU A 103 -5.08 -4.06 -10.42
CA LEU A 103 -3.75 -3.44 -10.36
C LEU A 103 -3.86 -2.02 -9.79
N SER A 104 -3.06 -1.72 -8.78
CA SER A 104 -3.02 -0.40 -8.13
C SER A 104 -1.58 0.07 -7.95
N PHE A 105 -1.42 1.37 -7.67
CA PHE A 105 -0.11 2.01 -7.66
C PHE A 105 0.08 2.90 -6.45
N VAL A 106 1.26 2.80 -5.83
CA VAL A 106 1.78 3.81 -4.90
C VAL A 106 2.84 4.60 -5.65
N GLN A 107 2.44 5.77 -6.16
CA GLN A 107 3.24 6.56 -7.11
C GLN A 107 4.31 7.43 -6.42
N GLY A 108 5.16 8.01 -7.26
CA GLY A 108 6.25 8.94 -6.90
C GLY A 108 5.90 10.02 -5.87
N ASP A 109 4.73 10.63 -5.99
CA ASP A 109 4.26 11.68 -5.09
C ASP A 109 4.13 11.20 -3.65
N THR A 110 3.67 9.97 -3.45
CA THR A 110 3.57 9.34 -2.13
C THR A 110 4.95 9.24 -1.50
N TRP A 111 5.93 8.75 -2.26
CA TRP A 111 7.32 8.61 -1.79
C TRP A 111 7.96 9.97 -1.47
N ARG A 112 7.70 10.98 -2.31
CA ARG A 112 8.18 12.36 -2.12
C ARG A 112 7.50 13.09 -0.96
N SER A 113 6.28 12.68 -0.60
CA SER A 113 5.55 13.24 0.55
C SER A 113 6.06 12.74 1.91
N LEU A 114 6.93 11.73 1.93
CA LEU A 114 7.49 11.17 3.15
C LEU A 114 8.40 12.17 3.85
N ASP A 115 8.03 12.59 5.05
CA ASP A 115 8.74 13.61 5.80
C ASP A 115 9.83 13.04 6.74
N GLU A 116 10.57 13.94 7.38
CA GLU A 116 11.60 13.57 8.34
C GLU A 116 11.02 12.75 9.52
N GLY A 117 9.78 13.02 9.93
CA GLY A 117 9.07 12.32 10.98
C GLY A 117 8.83 10.85 10.63
N PHE A 118 8.42 10.58 9.39
CA PHE A 118 8.27 9.23 8.84
C PHE A 118 9.59 8.47 8.93
N PHE A 119 10.68 9.02 8.35
CA PHE A 119 11.96 8.32 8.33
C PHE A 119 12.56 8.13 9.73
N ARG A 120 12.31 9.08 10.65
CA ARG A 120 12.68 8.93 12.06
C ARG A 120 11.95 7.75 12.71
N ASN A 121 10.66 7.59 12.42
CA ASN A 121 9.87 6.46 12.91
C ASN A 121 10.32 5.13 12.31
N VAL A 122 10.61 5.08 11.00
CA VAL A 122 11.19 3.90 10.35
C VAL A 122 12.48 3.51 11.05
N ARG A 123 13.48 4.40 11.14
CA ARG A 123 14.77 4.13 11.81
C ARG A 123 14.60 3.66 13.26
N SER A 124 13.64 4.24 13.99
CA SER A 124 13.32 3.81 15.35
C SER A 124 12.81 2.37 15.39
N ARG A 125 11.88 2.03 14.47
CA ARG A 125 11.32 0.68 14.32
C ARG A 125 12.37 -0.36 13.98
N LEU A 126 13.33 -0.02 13.12
CA LEU A 126 14.44 -0.91 12.75
C LEU A 126 15.34 -1.23 13.94
N ARG A 127 15.46 -0.30 14.89
CA ARG A 127 16.18 -0.48 16.15
C ARG A 127 15.33 -1.14 17.25
N GLY A 128 14.21 -1.76 16.89
CA GLY A 128 13.30 -2.43 17.82
C GLY A 128 12.43 -1.51 18.68
N LYS A 129 12.47 -0.19 18.46
CA LYS A 129 11.66 0.77 19.23
C LYS A 129 10.28 0.93 18.61
N SER A 130 9.24 0.93 19.44
CA SER A 130 7.87 1.16 18.99
C SER A 130 7.47 2.62 19.26
N ASN A 131 7.55 3.46 18.24
CA ASN A 131 7.00 4.82 18.30
C ASN A 131 5.53 4.77 17.88
N ARG A 132 4.59 4.97 18.81
CA ARG A 132 3.18 5.14 18.45
C ARG A 132 3.00 6.52 17.82
N ILE A 133 2.55 6.56 16.57
CA ILE A 133 2.17 7.83 15.92
C ILE A 133 1.07 8.47 16.76
N LYS A 134 1.31 9.70 17.22
CA LYS A 134 0.32 10.44 18.00
C LYS A 134 -0.81 10.86 17.08
N PRO A 135 -2.08 10.52 17.38
CA PRO A 135 -3.21 10.99 16.59
C PRO A 135 -3.25 12.53 16.54
N LEU A 136 -3.63 13.07 15.38
CA LEU A 136 -3.86 14.50 15.25
C LEU A 136 -5.00 14.94 16.18
N ARG A 137 -4.81 16.07 16.86
CA ARG A 137 -5.85 16.66 17.70
C ARG A 137 -6.65 17.65 16.87
N HIS A 138 -7.97 17.63 17.05
CA HIS A 138 -8.86 18.59 16.41
C HIS A 138 -8.45 20.03 16.77
N ARG A 139 -8.25 20.85 15.74
CA ARG A 139 -8.08 22.30 15.84
C ARG A 139 -9.39 22.95 16.33
N PRO A 140 -9.36 24.17 16.89
CA PRO A 140 -10.57 24.82 17.40
C PRO A 140 -11.72 24.89 16.37
N HIS A 141 -11.43 25.26 15.13
CA HIS A 141 -12.44 25.30 14.06
C HIS A 141 -12.98 23.90 13.70
N GLN A 142 -12.17 22.84 13.79
CA GLN A 142 -12.64 21.46 13.56
C GLN A 142 -13.59 21.00 14.66
N LYS A 143 -13.35 21.40 15.92
CA LYS A 143 -14.28 21.13 17.03
C LYS A 143 -15.61 21.85 16.82
N GLN A 144 -15.56 23.11 16.36
CA GLN A 144 -16.76 23.86 16.03
C GLN A 144 -17.53 23.23 14.88
N ALA A 145 -16.83 22.81 13.82
CA ALA A 145 -17.44 22.11 12.69
C ALA A 145 -18.16 20.83 13.13
N ILE A 146 -17.53 20.01 13.99
CA ILE A 146 -18.16 18.80 14.54
C ILE A 146 -19.44 19.16 15.32
N LYS A 147 -19.40 20.19 16.18
CA LYS A 147 -20.59 20.64 16.93
C LYS A 147 -21.72 21.08 16.00
N ASN A 148 -21.40 21.85 14.97
CA ASN A 148 -22.40 22.34 14.01
C ASN A 148 -23.02 21.19 13.21
N VAL A 149 -22.21 20.20 12.80
CA VAL A 149 -22.70 18.99 12.11
C VAL A 149 -23.66 18.21 13.00
N ILE A 150 -23.31 18.02 14.28
CA ILE A 150 -24.19 17.33 15.24
C ILE A 150 -25.53 18.06 15.38
N SER A 151 -25.51 19.37 15.61
CA SER A 151 -26.73 20.19 15.71
C SER A 151 -27.60 20.06 14.45
N HIS A 152 -26.99 20.26 13.28
CA HIS A 152 -27.70 20.29 12.00
C HIS A 152 -28.40 18.97 11.66
N PHE A 153 -27.72 17.84 11.87
CA PHE A 153 -28.26 16.54 11.46
C PHE A 153 -29.06 15.82 12.55
N LEU A 154 -28.70 15.99 13.83
CA LEU A 154 -29.35 15.28 14.93
C LEU A 154 -30.42 16.12 15.63
N ASP A 155 -30.12 17.38 15.94
CA ASP A 155 -31.03 18.24 16.70
C ASP A 155 -32.07 18.87 15.78
N GLU A 156 -31.63 19.45 14.66
CA GLU A 156 -32.48 20.09 13.66
C GLU A 156 -33.08 19.10 12.66
N ARG A 157 -32.61 17.84 12.67
CA ARG A 157 -33.07 16.72 11.81
C ARG A 157 -33.02 17.02 10.31
N ASN A 158 -32.11 17.88 9.87
CA ASN A 158 -31.89 18.11 8.45
C ASN A 158 -31.26 16.87 7.81
N SER A 159 -31.65 16.53 6.58
CA SER A 159 -31.12 15.37 5.86
C SER A 159 -29.92 15.68 4.96
N ARG A 160 -29.62 16.98 4.74
CA ARG A 160 -28.55 17.45 3.86
C ARG A 160 -27.88 18.69 4.46
N GLY A 161 -26.57 18.82 4.26
CA GLY A 161 -25.78 19.97 4.69
C GLY A 161 -24.45 20.04 3.93
N LYS A 162 -23.85 21.22 3.89
CA LYS A 162 -22.54 21.46 3.24
C LYS A 162 -21.55 21.93 4.30
N LEU A 163 -20.43 21.23 4.44
CA LEU A 163 -19.28 21.69 5.22
C LEU A 163 -18.38 22.52 4.29
N VAL A 164 -18.12 23.77 4.68
CA VAL A 164 -17.22 24.70 3.98
C VAL A 164 -16.07 25.05 4.89
#